data_AF-A0A8J2MBV1-F1
#
_entry.id   AF-A0A8J2MBV1-F1
#
_cell.length_a   1.000
_cell.length_b   1.000
_cell.length_c   1.000
_cell.angle_alpha   90.00
_cell.angle_beta   90.00
_cell.angle_gamma   90.00
#
_symmetry.space_group_name_H-M   'P 1'
#
loop_
_entity.id
_entity.type
_entity.pdbx_description
1 polymer ?
#
loop_
_entity_poly.entity_id
_entity_poly.type
_entity_poly.pdbx_seq_one_letter_code
_entity_poly.pdbx_strand_id
1 'polypeptide(L)'
;MLKAPRRSLFRLLPVDISFRKLESGIPSLNEIKKPEDDYHPSKYTIFGNKREDPMHYTDRKVGRGYWQFSNTIFHSRPRIHPKLAKGLKRNFYIMFAILLGLCTDYDWLGYQIKKFTMNFRSEAADYNPREHQNFNDMAYFIPSAYFLLAQEIYDLQSVNVIASLFEDKPMPEQPYLLREESECGRWRVRRHDTESNDQRPQYNKQAAQIDLPGLTKLFVIAERMEMVGGVVCATAATTTTTMTTTQRPKPNLPSFEEIRRAVPPSCFERPLLKSLFYLVLDFVILYGLYRFVDAFESFGIYGLFIWYCFMGMFGSSLFVIGHDCGHGTFSEYTWVNDLFGHIAHAPLLAPYWPWQKSHRRHHQYTSHINNDMGHPWVLEKDFMTRGWITRNFSKIPLSGFIRWSPIYTMVGLPDGSHFWPYSKLFNTNRERVECVISGLACLFCAVVAFVICNNSWFTFIKYYYIPLLFQGYWLVVITYLQHNDYSIEVYEEGYWSYVMGQVQTIDRMYGFGIDTLLHHITDGHVAHHFFFTKIPHYHLIEATAAIKKVLEPYKAYRCKSNADFLLDFLMLNIKLEYLIGKGTGILTYSGQQKEE
;
A
#
# COMPACT_ATOMS: atom_id res chain seq x y z
N MET A 1 27.67 -36.83 57.50
CA MET A 1 26.85 -37.60 58.46
C MET A 1 25.85 -36.62 59.09
N LEU A 2 24.58 -36.63 58.68
CA LEU A 2 23.41 -37.17 59.42
C LEU A 2 23.27 -36.53 60.82
N LYS A 3 22.19 -35.86 61.25
CA LYS A 3 20.74 -36.13 61.11
C LYS A 3 19.91 -34.89 61.56
N ALA A 4 18.66 -34.84 61.08
CA ALA A 4 17.52 -33.95 61.43
C ALA A 4 17.01 -34.16 62.89
N PRO A 5 15.80 -33.71 63.38
CA PRO A 5 14.51 -33.30 62.73
C PRO A 5 13.81 -32.08 63.45
N ARG A 6 12.50 -31.75 63.37
CA ARG A 6 11.40 -31.56 62.38
C ARG A 6 10.09 -31.36 63.19
N ARG A 7 9.13 -30.53 62.71
CA ARG A 7 7.67 -30.43 63.07
C ARG A 7 7.32 -29.72 64.40
N SER A 8 6.17 -29.05 64.63
CA SER A 8 4.92 -28.63 63.93
C SER A 8 4.10 -27.81 64.98
N LEU A 9 3.22 -26.82 64.72
CA LEU A 9 1.78 -26.91 64.37
C LEU A 9 1.04 -25.71 65.08
N PHE A 10 0.27 -24.92 64.31
CA PHE A 10 -0.91 -24.07 64.62
C PHE A 10 -1.13 -23.31 65.96
N ARG A 11 -1.49 -22.01 65.86
CA ARG A 11 -2.52 -21.34 66.70
C ARG A 11 -3.15 -20.13 65.97
N LEU A 12 -4.46 -19.96 66.17
CA LEU A 12 -5.36 -18.96 65.59
C LEU A 12 -5.63 -17.77 66.54
N LEU A 13 -6.19 -16.69 65.96
CA LEU A 13 -7.19 -15.71 66.46
C LEU A 13 -6.78 -14.21 66.56
N PRO A 14 -7.76 -13.27 66.39
CA PRO A 14 -7.68 -11.94 65.77
C PRO A 14 -7.89 -10.80 66.79
N VAL A 15 -8.35 -9.60 66.34
CA VAL A 15 -8.98 -8.43 67.06
C VAL A 15 -8.33 -7.10 66.63
N ASP A 16 -8.97 -5.95 66.45
CA ASP A 16 -10.36 -5.52 66.17
C ASP A 16 -10.34 -3.98 65.91
N ILE A 17 -11.41 -3.48 65.32
CA ILE A 17 -11.62 -2.17 64.68
C ILE A 17 -11.89 -1.01 65.67
N SER A 18 -11.63 0.25 65.27
CA SER A 18 -12.33 1.44 65.83
C SER A 18 -12.72 2.43 64.74
N PHE A 19 -14.02 2.75 64.68
CA PHE A 19 -14.69 3.67 63.76
C PHE A 19 -14.66 5.12 64.27
N ARG A 20 -14.44 6.11 63.37
CA ARG A 20 -15.08 7.43 63.46
C ARG A 20 -15.35 8.04 62.08
N LYS A 21 -16.66 8.28 61.85
CA LYS A 21 -17.35 9.31 61.04
C LYS A 21 -16.81 9.66 59.64
N LEU A 22 -17.57 9.23 58.62
CA LEU A 22 -17.66 9.92 57.32
C LEU A 22 -18.57 11.15 57.47
N GLU A 23 -18.03 12.34 57.18
CA GLU A 23 -18.83 13.49 56.76
C GLU A 23 -18.52 13.77 55.29
N SER A 24 -19.59 13.77 54.49
CA SER A 24 -19.63 14.06 53.06
C SER A 24 -19.42 15.55 52.81
N GLY A 25 -18.52 15.90 51.89
CA GLY A 25 -18.33 17.28 51.44
C GLY A 25 -17.71 17.33 50.06
N ILE A 26 -18.54 17.56 49.04
CA ILE A 26 -18.10 17.93 47.69
C ILE A 26 -17.47 19.32 47.79
N PRO A 27 -16.22 19.54 47.34
CA PRO A 27 -15.58 20.85 47.42
C PRO A 27 -16.20 21.83 46.43
N SER A 28 -16.35 23.08 46.87
CA SER A 28 -16.95 24.18 46.10
C SER A 28 -16.01 24.72 45.00
N LEU A 29 -16.61 25.24 43.92
CA LEU A 29 -15.99 25.70 42.67
C LEU A 29 -14.95 26.85 42.78
N ASN A 30 -14.56 27.26 43.99
CA ASN A 30 -13.55 28.31 44.22
C ASN A 30 -12.22 27.81 44.82
N GLU A 31 -12.04 26.50 45.04
CA GLU A 31 -10.75 25.94 45.48
C GLU A 31 -9.79 25.59 44.33
N ILE A 32 -10.20 25.80 43.07
CA ILE A 32 -9.34 25.63 41.88
C ILE A 32 -8.69 26.98 41.56
N LYS A 33 -7.58 27.29 42.25
CA LYS A 33 -6.51 28.16 41.74
C LYS A 33 -5.31 28.17 42.70
N LYS A 34 -4.35 27.28 42.44
CA LYS A 34 -2.92 27.50 42.73
C LYS A 34 -2.11 27.17 41.47
N PRO A 35 -1.01 27.90 41.17
CA PRO A 35 -0.36 27.88 39.87
C PRO A 35 0.39 26.55 39.66
N GLU A 36 0.13 25.89 38.53
CA GLU A 36 0.99 24.84 37.97
C GLU A 36 2.31 25.47 37.52
N ASP A 37 3.34 25.41 38.35
CA ASP A 37 4.75 25.58 37.92
C ASP A 37 5.71 25.17 39.04
N ASP A 38 5.95 23.85 39.24
CA ASP A 38 7.30 23.37 39.63
C ASP A 38 7.53 21.84 39.53
N TYR A 39 6.82 21.11 38.67
CA TYR A 39 7.08 19.68 38.44
C TYR A 39 7.64 19.42 37.05
N HIS A 40 8.82 19.98 36.74
CA HIS A 40 9.50 19.69 35.48
C HIS A 40 10.42 18.46 35.64
N PRO A 41 10.18 17.35 34.92
CA PRO A 41 10.86 16.06 35.12
C PRO A 41 12.37 16.07 34.80
N SER A 42 12.90 17.17 34.25
CA SER A 42 14.34 17.35 34.02
C SER A 42 15.15 17.66 35.28
N LYS A 43 14.52 18.15 36.36
CA LYS A 43 15.20 18.52 37.61
C LYS A 43 15.49 17.32 38.53
N TYR A 44 15.01 16.12 38.17
CA TYR A 44 15.10 14.92 38.99
C TYR A 44 15.77 13.74 38.24
N THR A 45 16.36 12.82 38.98
CA THR A 45 16.86 11.54 38.48
C THR A 45 15.72 10.53 38.38
N ILE A 46 15.95 9.44 37.65
CA ILE A 46 14.96 8.35 37.49
C ILE A 46 14.58 7.66 38.82
N PHE A 47 15.30 7.95 39.91
CA PHE A 47 15.01 7.45 41.26
C PHE A 47 14.46 8.54 42.20
N GLY A 48 14.10 9.73 41.69
CA GLY A 48 13.44 10.79 42.45
C GLY A 48 14.36 11.79 43.16
N ASN A 49 15.68 11.64 43.08
CA ASN A 49 16.61 12.61 43.68
C ASN A 49 16.80 13.84 42.77
N LYS A 50 16.83 15.04 43.35
CA LYS A 50 17.04 16.31 42.61
C LYS A 50 18.47 16.38 42.08
N ARG A 51 18.65 16.80 40.82
CA ARG A 51 19.97 16.91 40.18
C ARG A 51 20.62 18.25 40.57
N GLU A 52 21.84 18.21 41.11
CA GLU A 52 22.67 19.42 41.30
C GLU A 52 23.39 19.77 39.99
N ASP A 53 23.40 21.06 39.64
CA ASP A 53 23.79 21.61 38.34
C ASP A 53 25.32 21.70 38.18
N PRO A 54 25.92 21.13 37.11
CA PRO A 54 27.33 21.33 36.81
C PRO A 54 27.50 22.03 35.45
N MET A 55 27.26 23.34 35.40
CA MET A 55 27.86 24.20 34.37
C MET A 55 29.09 24.92 34.95
N HIS A 56 30.21 24.21 34.96
CA HIS A 56 31.54 24.82 35.06
C HIS A 56 32.37 24.36 33.86
N TYR A 57 32.65 25.31 32.95
CA TYR A 57 33.43 25.11 31.73
C TYR A 57 34.81 25.76 31.90
N THR A 58 35.86 24.94 31.99
CA THR A 58 37.24 25.15 31.50
C THR A 58 37.83 23.73 31.40
N ASP A 59 38.47 23.24 30.34
CA ASP A 59 39.62 23.76 29.62
C ASP A 59 39.73 23.07 28.22
N ARG A 60 40.33 23.79 27.26
CA ARG A 60 40.60 23.38 25.88
C ARG A 60 41.76 22.37 25.85
N LYS A 61 41.53 21.11 25.49
CA LYS A 61 42.54 20.22 24.87
C LYS A 61 41.99 18.86 24.42
N VAL A 62 41.17 18.80 23.37
CA VAL A 62 41.20 17.70 22.38
C VAL A 62 40.27 18.03 21.21
N GLY A 63 40.83 18.09 20.02
CA GLY A 63 40.10 18.36 18.78
C GLY A 63 39.12 17.24 18.45
N ARG A 64 37.84 17.60 18.26
CA ARG A 64 36.89 16.93 17.37
C ARG A 64 35.91 17.97 16.82
N GLY A 65 35.70 17.87 15.51
CA GLY A 65 35.06 18.89 14.68
C GLY A 65 33.60 19.21 15.02
N TYR A 66 33.26 20.44 14.68
CA TYR A 66 31.95 21.07 14.79
C TYR A 66 30.86 20.27 14.05
N TRP A 67 29.93 19.67 14.80
CA TRP A 67 28.65 19.16 14.29
C TRP A 67 27.49 19.34 15.29
N GLN A 68 27.62 20.25 16.27
CA GLN A 68 26.62 20.41 17.32
C GLN A 68 26.18 21.85 17.63
N PHE A 69 26.54 22.83 16.81
CA PHE A 69 25.89 24.15 16.88
C PHE A 69 24.90 24.31 15.72
N SER A 70 23.81 23.55 15.80
CA SER A 70 22.54 24.00 15.25
C SER A 70 21.73 24.56 16.40
N ASN A 71 21.57 25.89 16.45
CA ASN A 71 20.67 26.56 17.39
C ASN A 71 19.21 26.58 16.86
N THR A 72 18.86 25.72 15.89
CA THR A 72 17.44 25.53 15.53
C THR A 72 16.84 24.42 16.39
N ILE A 73 15.98 24.81 17.32
CA ILE A 73 15.15 23.91 18.11
C ILE A 73 14.07 23.33 17.18
N PHE A 74 14.33 22.16 16.59
CA PHE A 74 13.28 21.35 16.01
C PHE A 74 12.57 20.59 17.14
N HIS A 75 11.37 21.01 17.51
CA HIS A 75 10.56 20.43 18.59
C HIS A 75 10.10 18.97 18.33
N SER A 76 10.41 18.39 17.17
CA SER A 76 9.81 17.12 16.72
C SER A 76 10.83 16.11 16.15
N ARG A 77 12.04 15.99 16.75
CA ARG A 77 12.87 14.79 16.50
C ARG A 77 12.40 13.63 17.38
N PRO A 78 11.90 12.52 16.82
CA PRO A 78 11.51 11.37 17.64
C PRO A 78 12.74 10.78 18.33
N ARG A 79 12.67 10.64 19.67
CA ARG A 79 13.66 9.87 20.44
C ARG A 79 13.52 8.40 20.08
N ILE A 80 14.38 7.91 19.19
CA ILE A 80 14.52 6.46 18.97
C ILE A 80 15.11 5.87 20.24
N HIS A 81 14.36 4.98 20.89
CA HIS A 81 14.79 4.31 22.11
C HIS A 81 16.14 3.59 21.86
N PRO A 82 17.17 3.74 22.72
CA PRO A 82 18.51 3.23 22.45
C PRO A 82 18.58 1.73 22.15
N LYS A 83 17.69 0.94 22.77
CA LYS A 83 17.57 -0.51 22.49
C LYS A 83 17.03 -0.79 21.06
N LEU A 84 16.13 0.05 20.56
CA LEU A 84 15.58 -0.03 19.20
C LEU A 84 16.62 0.38 18.16
N ALA A 85 17.37 1.45 18.41
CA ALA A 85 18.48 1.87 17.55
C ALA A 85 19.60 0.80 17.46
N LYS A 86 19.89 0.12 18.58
CA LYS A 86 20.85 -0.99 18.62
C LYS A 86 20.33 -2.24 17.89
N GLY A 87 19.04 -2.52 17.99
CA GLY A 87 18.37 -3.60 17.24
C GLY A 87 18.36 -3.35 15.73
N LEU A 88 18.03 -2.13 15.31
CA LEU A 88 18.10 -1.69 13.90
C LEU A 88 19.51 -1.80 13.33
N LYS A 89 20.53 -1.35 14.06
CA LYS A 89 21.93 -1.52 13.63
C LYS A 89 22.34 -2.99 13.53
N ARG A 90 22.01 -3.82 14.52
CA ARG A 90 22.37 -5.25 14.50
C ARG A 90 21.70 -5.98 13.34
N ASN A 91 20.41 -5.72 13.10
CA ASN A 91 19.67 -6.32 11.99
C ASN A 91 20.18 -5.80 10.64
N PHE A 92 20.57 -4.52 10.55
CA PHE A 92 21.22 -3.97 9.37
C PHE A 92 22.55 -4.68 9.06
N TYR A 93 23.42 -4.92 10.05
CA TYR A 93 24.67 -5.64 9.81
C TYR A 93 24.46 -7.12 9.45
N ILE A 94 23.47 -7.79 10.05
CA ILE A 94 23.12 -9.18 9.71
C ILE A 94 22.58 -9.26 8.27
N MET A 95 21.68 -8.34 7.89
CA MET A 95 21.14 -8.28 6.53
C MET A 95 22.19 -7.88 5.50
N PHE A 96 23.07 -6.94 5.85
CA PHE A 96 24.21 -6.58 5.03
C PHE A 96 25.18 -7.75 4.84
N ALA A 97 25.44 -8.54 5.89
CA ALA A 97 26.27 -9.74 5.79
C ALA A 97 25.63 -10.84 4.94
N ILE A 98 24.31 -11.03 5.02
CA ILE A 98 23.56 -11.97 4.17
C ILE A 98 23.58 -11.52 2.71
N LEU A 99 23.35 -10.23 2.43
CA LEU A 99 23.44 -9.65 1.09
C LEU A 99 24.86 -9.75 0.53
N LEU A 100 25.88 -9.46 1.34
CA LEU A 100 27.27 -9.60 0.95
C LEU A 100 27.58 -11.06 0.61
N GLY A 101 27.11 -12.02 1.41
CA GLY A 101 27.24 -13.45 1.13
C GLY A 101 26.56 -13.87 -0.17
N LEU A 102 25.30 -13.47 -0.38
CA LEU A 102 24.54 -13.78 -1.60
C LEU A 102 25.14 -13.14 -2.87
N CYS A 103 25.85 -12.03 -2.73
CA CYS A 103 26.53 -11.34 -3.82
C CYS A 103 28.02 -11.67 -3.92
N THR A 104 28.54 -12.56 -3.08
CA THR A 104 29.95 -12.97 -3.14
C THR A 104 30.11 -14.03 -4.23
N ASP A 105 31.00 -13.77 -5.17
CA ASP A 105 31.48 -14.79 -6.10
C ASP A 105 32.39 -15.76 -5.33
N TYR A 106 31.81 -16.88 -4.91
CA TYR A 106 32.49 -17.89 -4.09
C TYR A 106 33.60 -18.61 -4.86
N ASP A 107 33.54 -18.66 -6.19
CA ASP A 107 34.58 -19.26 -7.03
C ASP A 107 35.79 -18.33 -7.11
N TRP A 108 35.57 -17.03 -7.32
CA TRP A 108 36.63 -16.02 -7.25
C TRP A 108 37.25 -15.94 -5.85
N LEU A 109 36.42 -15.94 -4.80
CA LEU A 109 36.89 -15.93 -3.41
C LEU A 109 37.73 -17.19 -3.10
N GLY A 110 37.26 -18.37 -3.54
CA GLY A 110 37.99 -19.63 -3.43
C GLY A 110 39.33 -19.58 -4.16
N TYR A 111 39.38 -18.98 -5.36
CA TYR A 111 40.61 -18.75 -6.11
C TYR A 111 41.59 -17.83 -5.37
N GLN A 112 41.12 -16.71 -4.80
CA GLN A 112 41.97 -15.79 -4.03
C GLN A 112 42.52 -16.44 -2.75
N ILE A 113 41.69 -17.23 -2.05
CA ILE A 113 42.12 -17.99 -0.86
C ILE A 113 43.16 -19.04 -1.23
N LYS A 114 42.97 -19.77 -2.33
CA LYS A 114 43.94 -20.77 -2.83
C LYS A 114 45.26 -20.11 -3.24
N LYS A 115 45.21 -18.97 -3.94
CA LYS A 115 46.39 -18.18 -4.29
C LYS A 115 47.12 -17.62 -3.07
N PHE A 116 46.39 -17.15 -2.07
CA PHE A 116 46.96 -16.64 -0.82
C PHE A 116 47.60 -17.76 0.02
N THR A 117 46.95 -18.92 0.13
CA THR A 117 47.47 -20.08 0.87
C THR A 117 48.66 -20.75 0.18
N MET A 118 48.78 -20.65 -1.15
CA MET A 118 49.98 -21.09 -1.88
C MET A 118 51.23 -20.29 -1.48
N ASN A 119 51.09 -19.03 -1.04
CA ASN A 119 52.21 -18.24 -0.51
C ASN A 119 52.65 -18.64 0.91
N PHE A 120 51.93 -19.56 1.58
CA PHE A 120 52.25 -20.06 2.92
C PHE A 120 52.56 -21.57 2.95
N ARG A 121 52.63 -22.25 1.80
CA ARG A 121 53.14 -23.62 1.75
C ARG A 121 54.66 -23.58 1.76
N SER A 122 55.26 -24.16 2.81
CA SER A 122 56.67 -24.56 2.78
C SER A 122 56.90 -25.58 1.67
N GLU A 123 58.07 -25.51 1.02
CA GLU A 123 58.57 -26.38 -0.07
C GLU A 123 58.80 -27.86 0.37
N ALA A 124 57.89 -28.44 1.14
CA ALA A 124 57.96 -29.83 1.59
C ALA A 124 56.57 -30.47 1.49
N ALA A 125 56.11 -30.68 0.26
CA ALA A 125 55.09 -31.68 -0.07
C ALA A 125 55.15 -31.98 -1.57
N ASP A 126 56.15 -32.77 -1.96
CA ASP A 126 56.05 -33.58 -3.18
C ASP A 126 54.79 -34.45 -3.08
N TYR A 127 53.89 -34.35 -4.06
CA TYR A 127 52.75 -35.25 -4.18
C TYR A 127 52.54 -35.70 -5.62
N ASN A 128 52.41 -37.01 -5.73
CA ASN A 128 52.46 -37.89 -6.90
C ASN A 128 51.26 -37.70 -7.87
N PRO A 129 51.45 -37.57 -9.21
CA PRO A 129 50.37 -37.29 -10.16
C PRO A 129 49.58 -38.53 -10.60
N ARG A 130 49.35 -39.52 -9.72
CA ARG A 130 48.58 -40.72 -10.05
C ARG A 130 47.65 -41.13 -8.92
N GLU A 131 46.66 -40.30 -8.62
CA GLU A 131 45.43 -40.72 -7.93
C GLU A 131 44.45 -39.55 -7.97
N HIS A 132 43.57 -39.53 -8.97
CA HIS A 132 42.24 -38.90 -8.92
C HIS A 132 41.50 -39.24 -10.24
N GLN A 133 41.08 -40.50 -10.35
CA GLN A 133 39.74 -40.79 -10.86
C GLN A 133 38.84 -40.93 -9.63
N ASN A 134 37.66 -40.32 -9.67
CA ASN A 134 36.63 -40.27 -8.62
C ASN A 134 36.77 -39.15 -7.58
N PHE A 135 36.35 -37.95 -7.97
CA PHE A 135 35.69 -37.00 -7.07
C PHE A 135 34.59 -36.30 -7.85
N ASN A 136 33.50 -37.03 -8.10
CA ASN A 136 32.25 -36.50 -8.66
C ASN A 136 31.07 -36.62 -7.68
N ASP A 137 31.32 -36.93 -6.40
CA ASP A 137 30.28 -37.07 -5.39
C ASP A 137 30.60 -36.18 -4.19
N MET A 138 30.21 -34.89 -4.25
CA MET A 138 29.99 -33.99 -3.10
C MET A 138 29.49 -32.60 -3.54
N ALA A 139 28.54 -32.55 -4.48
CA ALA A 139 27.87 -31.31 -4.90
C ALA A 139 26.33 -31.41 -4.85
N TYR A 140 25.80 -32.29 -3.99
CA TYR A 140 24.37 -32.37 -3.69
C TYR A 140 24.15 -32.20 -2.20
N PHE A 141 24.16 -30.96 -1.70
CA PHE A 141 23.61 -30.66 -0.38
C PHE A 141 23.07 -29.23 -0.24
N ILE A 142 22.24 -28.81 -1.19
CA ILE A 142 21.20 -27.77 -1.02
C ILE A 142 20.08 -28.21 -1.98
N PRO A 143 18.84 -28.57 -1.57
CA PRO A 143 17.93 -27.75 -0.75
C PRO A 143 16.90 -28.51 0.14
N SER A 144 16.67 -28.09 1.38
CA SER A 144 15.49 -28.58 2.16
C SER A 144 14.64 -27.50 2.82
N ALA A 145 15.04 -26.23 2.81
CA ALA A 145 14.23 -25.15 3.39
C ALA A 145 13.18 -24.56 2.42
N TYR A 146 13.41 -24.66 1.10
CA TYR A 146 12.49 -24.12 0.09
C TYR A 146 11.29 -25.04 -0.19
N PHE A 147 11.47 -26.36 -0.05
CA PHE A 147 10.40 -27.33 -0.28
C PHE A 147 9.39 -27.37 0.88
N LEU A 148 9.84 -27.20 2.12
CA LEU A 148 8.95 -27.16 3.30
C LEU A 148 8.05 -25.91 3.33
N LEU A 149 8.55 -24.76 2.88
CA LEU A 149 7.76 -23.52 2.77
C LEU A 149 6.76 -23.55 1.62
N ALA A 150 7.12 -24.16 0.48
CA ALA A 150 6.18 -24.36 -0.63
C ALA A 150 5.08 -25.36 -0.27
N GLN A 151 5.40 -26.39 0.53
CA GLN A 151 4.45 -27.42 0.96
C GLN A 151 3.50 -26.91 2.05
N GLU A 152 3.97 -26.10 3.02
CA GLU A 152 3.07 -25.41 3.98
C GLU A 152 2.13 -24.41 3.29
N ILE A 153 2.56 -23.77 2.21
CA ILE A 153 1.71 -22.86 1.41
C ILE A 153 0.68 -23.63 0.58
N TYR A 154 1.03 -24.83 0.09
CA TYR A 154 0.11 -25.71 -0.64
C TYR A 154 -0.92 -26.36 0.29
N ASP A 155 -0.53 -26.76 1.51
CA ASP A 155 -1.42 -27.34 2.51
C ASP A 155 -2.41 -26.31 3.11
N LEU A 156 -2.07 -25.02 3.11
CA LEU A 156 -3.02 -23.94 3.48
C LEU A 156 -4.11 -23.72 2.42
N GLN A 157 -3.88 -24.13 1.16
CA GLN A 157 -4.88 -24.04 0.08
C GLN A 157 -5.81 -25.25 0.01
N SER A 158 -5.37 -26.44 0.42
CA SER A 158 -6.16 -27.68 0.34
C SER A 158 -7.17 -27.83 1.49
N VAL A 159 -6.90 -27.25 2.67
CA VAL A 159 -7.79 -27.39 3.85
C VAL A 159 -9.03 -26.49 3.80
N ASN A 160 -8.99 -25.38 3.05
CA ASN A 160 -10.15 -24.46 2.93
C ASN A 160 -11.05 -24.73 1.71
N VAL A 161 -10.67 -25.64 0.81
CA VAL A 161 -11.44 -25.92 -0.42
C VAL A 161 -12.35 -27.15 -0.25
N ILE A 162 -12.01 -28.10 0.64
CA ILE A 162 -12.80 -29.34 0.80
C ILE A 162 -14.05 -29.16 1.69
N ALA A 163 -14.12 -28.12 2.51
CA ALA A 163 -15.27 -27.86 3.39
C ALA A 163 -16.46 -27.13 2.72
N SER A 164 -16.38 -26.80 1.42
CA SER A 164 -17.46 -26.10 0.69
C SER A 164 -18.13 -26.93 -0.41
N LEU A 165 -17.79 -28.21 -0.53
CA LEU A 165 -18.28 -29.09 -1.61
C LEU A 165 -19.52 -29.93 -1.26
N PHE A 166 -20.13 -29.76 -0.09
CA PHE A 166 -21.40 -30.42 0.24
C PHE A 166 -22.29 -29.53 1.11
N GLU A 167 -23.03 -28.62 0.48
CA GLU A 167 -24.33 -28.16 0.99
C GLU A 167 -25.14 -27.59 -0.19
N ASP A 168 -25.93 -28.45 -0.81
CA ASP A 168 -26.97 -28.07 -1.77
C ASP A 168 -28.01 -27.18 -1.08
N LYS A 169 -28.11 -25.91 -1.50
CA LYS A 169 -29.34 -25.13 -1.34
C LYS A 169 -29.70 -24.44 -2.66
N PRO A 170 -30.94 -24.57 -3.13
CA PRO A 170 -31.37 -23.95 -4.39
C PRO A 170 -31.48 -22.43 -4.22
N MET A 171 -30.98 -21.69 -5.22
CA MET A 171 -31.17 -20.23 -5.30
C MET A 171 -32.61 -19.87 -5.72
N PRO A 172 -33.19 -18.79 -5.18
CA PRO A 172 -34.46 -18.26 -5.67
C PRO A 172 -34.24 -17.41 -6.94
N GLU A 173 -35.12 -17.60 -7.91
CA GLU A 173 -35.20 -16.83 -9.15
C GLU A 173 -35.40 -15.33 -8.86
N GLN A 174 -34.63 -14.47 -9.54
CA GLN A 174 -34.93 -13.03 -9.65
C GLN A 174 -35.34 -12.70 -11.08
N PRO A 175 -36.39 -11.89 -11.28
CA PRO A 175 -36.97 -11.64 -12.60
C PRO A 175 -36.15 -10.63 -13.41
N TYR A 176 -36.04 -10.92 -14.69
CA TYR A 176 -35.53 -10.06 -15.74
C TYR A 176 -36.32 -8.74 -15.82
N LEU A 177 -35.63 -7.60 -15.76
CA LEU A 177 -36.17 -6.33 -16.23
C LEU A 177 -35.59 -6.01 -17.60
N LEU A 178 -36.49 -6.00 -18.58
CA LEU A 178 -36.27 -5.65 -19.97
C LEU A 178 -35.93 -4.16 -20.09
N ARG A 179 -35.03 -3.92 -21.05
CA ARG A 179 -34.58 -2.62 -21.55
C ARG A 179 -35.68 -2.03 -22.42
N GLU A 180 -36.17 -0.83 -22.12
CA GLU A 180 -36.98 -0.04 -23.05
C GLU A 180 -36.32 1.30 -23.36
N GLU A 181 -36.34 1.60 -24.65
CA GLU A 181 -35.72 2.74 -25.32
C GLU A 181 -36.55 4.01 -25.13
N SER A 182 -35.83 5.13 -25.13
CA SER A 182 -36.37 6.48 -25.00
C SER A 182 -36.99 6.97 -26.29
N GLU A 183 -38.28 7.34 -26.26
CA GLU A 183 -38.84 8.31 -27.21
C GLU A 183 -39.59 9.44 -26.50
N CYS A 184 -39.38 10.64 -27.03
CA CYS A 184 -39.79 11.93 -26.53
C CYS A 184 -41.26 12.20 -26.90
N GLY A 185 -42.10 12.55 -25.93
CA GLY A 185 -43.51 12.88 -26.16
C GLY A 185 -44.03 13.92 -25.17
N ARG A 186 -44.20 15.15 -25.67
CA ARG A 186 -44.69 16.33 -24.98
C ARG A 186 -46.21 16.21 -24.67
N TRP A 187 -46.67 16.82 -23.57
CA TRP A 187 -47.95 17.56 -23.36
C TRP A 187 -48.80 17.22 -22.12
N ARG A 188 -48.87 18.25 -21.26
CA ARG A 188 -50.09 18.91 -20.71
C ARG A 188 -50.70 18.43 -19.38
N VAL A 189 -50.69 19.39 -18.46
CA VAL A 189 -51.41 19.56 -17.19
C VAL A 189 -52.90 19.21 -17.26
N ARG A 190 -53.42 18.54 -16.22
CA ARG A 190 -54.79 18.77 -15.74
C ARG A 190 -54.90 18.49 -14.24
N ARG A 191 -55.25 19.52 -13.45
CA ARG A 191 -55.74 19.43 -12.08
C ARG A 191 -57.13 18.78 -12.10
N HIS A 192 -57.43 17.97 -11.09
CA HIS A 192 -58.80 17.75 -10.66
C HIS A 192 -58.84 17.74 -9.13
N ASP A 193 -59.50 18.77 -8.60
CA ASP A 193 -60.00 18.85 -7.24
C ASP A 193 -61.26 17.98 -7.13
N THR A 194 -61.41 17.22 -6.05
CA THR A 194 -62.70 16.90 -5.44
C THR A 194 -62.51 16.61 -3.95
N GLU A 195 -63.11 17.46 -3.13
CA GLU A 195 -63.35 17.28 -1.70
C GLU A 195 -64.39 16.18 -1.46
N SER A 196 -64.22 15.40 -0.39
CA SER A 196 -65.37 14.96 0.42
C SER A 196 -64.93 14.55 1.84
N ASN A 197 -65.46 15.31 2.80
CA ASN A 197 -65.67 15.02 4.22
C ASN A 197 -65.67 13.53 4.63
N ASP A 198 -64.89 13.19 5.64
CA ASP A 198 -65.41 12.35 6.72
C ASP A 198 -64.75 12.71 8.07
N GLN A 199 -65.59 12.98 9.07
CA GLN A 199 -65.20 13.36 10.43
C GLN A 199 -65.10 12.10 11.32
N ARG A 200 -64.06 12.02 12.16
CA ARG A 200 -64.11 11.40 13.51
C ARG A 200 -62.79 11.63 14.29
N PRO A 201 -62.78 11.56 15.64
CA PRO A 201 -62.35 12.68 16.48
C PRO A 201 -60.91 12.56 17.02
N GLN A 202 -60.36 13.72 17.37
CA GLN A 202 -59.10 13.91 18.10
C GLN A 202 -59.13 13.26 19.48
N TYR A 203 -58.04 12.58 19.84
CA TYR A 203 -57.62 12.40 21.23
C TYR A 203 -56.23 12.97 21.42
N ASN A 204 -56.15 14.10 22.11
CA ASN A 204 -54.92 14.67 22.66
C ASN A 204 -54.40 13.76 23.78
N LYS A 205 -53.13 13.35 23.70
CA LYS A 205 -52.32 13.05 24.89
C LYS A 205 -51.04 13.87 24.83
N GLN A 206 -51.04 14.93 25.63
CA GLN A 206 -49.83 15.53 26.17
C GLN A 206 -49.06 14.45 26.95
N ALA A 207 -47.79 14.25 26.61
CA ALA A 207 -46.84 13.61 27.49
C ALA A 207 -45.76 14.66 27.83
N ALA A 208 -45.67 14.98 29.11
CA ALA A 208 -44.70 15.89 29.68
C ALA A 208 -43.28 15.37 29.43
N GLN A 209 -42.41 16.25 28.94
CA GLN A 209 -40.98 16.02 28.78
C GLN A 209 -40.30 16.37 30.11
N ILE A 210 -39.75 15.36 30.80
CA ILE A 210 -38.86 15.54 31.94
C ILE A 210 -37.45 15.18 31.46
N ASP A 211 -36.60 16.19 31.34
CA ASP A 211 -35.17 16.05 31.08
C ASP A 211 -34.43 15.68 32.37
N LEU A 212 -33.68 14.57 32.35
CA LEU A 212 -32.61 14.27 33.30
C LEU A 212 -31.43 13.61 32.54
N PRO A 213 -30.19 14.11 32.69
CA PRO A 213 -29.03 13.61 31.96
C PRO A 213 -28.33 12.48 32.73
N GLY A 214 -27.78 11.51 32.00
CA GLY A 214 -26.79 10.58 32.55
C GLY A 214 -27.14 9.11 32.36
N LEU A 215 -26.39 8.48 31.47
CA LEU A 215 -25.99 7.07 31.38
C LEU A 215 -26.76 6.02 32.21
N THR A 216 -27.03 4.93 31.48
CA THR A 216 -27.40 3.57 31.90
C THR A 216 -28.89 3.33 32.13
N LYS A 217 -29.51 2.53 31.24
CA LYS A 217 -30.45 1.42 31.57
C LYS A 217 -31.04 0.87 30.26
N LEU A 218 -30.68 -0.36 29.91
CA LEU A 218 -31.35 -1.62 30.26
C LEU A 218 -32.33 -2.03 29.14
N PHE A 219 -32.07 -3.19 28.55
CA PHE A 219 -33.01 -3.86 27.64
C PHE A 219 -34.34 -4.04 28.36
N VAL A 220 -35.40 -3.43 27.84
CA VAL A 220 -36.78 -3.74 28.22
C VAL A 220 -37.27 -4.81 27.24
N ILE A 221 -37.36 -6.05 27.71
CA ILE A 221 -38.11 -7.11 27.01
C ILE A 221 -39.57 -6.91 27.43
N ALA A 222 -40.42 -6.49 26.49
CA ALA A 222 -41.86 -6.51 26.70
C ALA A 222 -42.39 -7.88 26.22
N GLU A 223 -42.67 -8.79 27.16
CA GLU A 223 -43.39 -10.03 26.85
C GLU A 223 -44.89 -9.73 26.75
N ARG A 224 -45.48 -9.94 25.57
CA ARG A 224 -46.93 -10.08 25.41
C ARG A 224 -47.27 -11.56 25.57
N MET A 225 -47.98 -11.92 26.64
CA MET A 225 -48.60 -13.25 26.76
C MET A 225 -50.04 -13.18 26.25
N GLU A 226 -50.32 -13.82 25.12
CA GLU A 226 -51.68 -14.19 24.72
C GLU A 226 -51.85 -15.70 24.87
N MET A 227 -52.83 -16.11 25.69
CA MET A 227 -53.16 -17.51 25.94
C MET A 227 -54.18 -18.00 24.91
N VAL A 228 -53.74 -18.80 23.93
CA VAL A 228 -54.62 -19.68 23.17
C VAL A 228 -53.92 -21.02 22.94
N GLY A 229 -54.48 -22.10 23.50
CA GLY A 229 -54.26 -23.46 23.04
C GLY A 229 -52.83 -24.01 23.10
N GLY A 230 -52.24 -24.11 24.29
CA GLY A 230 -51.34 -25.23 24.63
C GLY A 230 -50.12 -25.50 23.74
N VAL A 231 -49.45 -24.50 23.16
CA VAL A 231 -48.04 -24.60 22.70
C VAL A 231 -47.39 -23.21 22.85
N VAL A 232 -46.28 -23.11 23.59
CA VAL A 232 -45.52 -21.86 23.73
C VAL A 232 -44.59 -21.70 22.53
N CYS A 233 -44.85 -20.70 21.68
CA CYS A 233 -43.92 -20.26 20.64
C CYS A 233 -43.49 -18.82 20.94
N ALA A 234 -42.27 -18.64 21.45
CA ALA A 234 -41.71 -17.32 21.69
C ALA A 234 -41.27 -16.71 20.35
N THR A 235 -42.00 -15.69 19.87
CA THR A 235 -41.57 -14.88 18.73
C THR A 235 -40.74 -13.71 19.24
N ALA A 236 -39.42 -13.80 19.10
CA ALA A 236 -38.53 -12.69 19.40
C ALA A 236 -38.64 -11.64 18.29
N ALA A 237 -39.42 -10.58 18.53
CA ALA A 237 -39.38 -9.39 17.69
C ALA A 237 -38.03 -8.69 17.90
N THR A 238 -37.09 -8.90 16.98
CA THR A 238 -35.82 -8.18 16.97
C THR A 238 -36.08 -6.77 16.47
N THR A 239 -36.21 -5.80 17.37
CA THR A 239 -36.18 -4.39 17.00
C THR A 239 -34.76 -4.07 16.54
N THR A 240 -34.52 -4.14 15.23
CA THR A 240 -33.30 -3.64 14.62
C THR A 240 -33.31 -2.12 14.75
N THR A 241 -32.67 -1.61 15.80
CA THR A 241 -32.30 -0.19 15.85
C THR A 241 -31.28 0.03 14.74
N THR A 242 -31.73 0.47 13.57
CA THR A 242 -30.87 1.03 12.53
C THR A 242 -30.20 2.26 13.14
N MET A 243 -28.97 2.09 13.64
CA MET A 243 -28.09 3.22 13.86
C MET A 243 -27.92 3.89 12.50
N THR A 244 -28.66 4.96 12.28
CA THR A 244 -28.52 5.81 11.10
C THR A 244 -27.18 6.50 11.30
N THR A 245 -26.11 5.86 10.84
CA THR A 245 -24.80 6.50 10.78
C THR A 245 -24.98 7.69 9.85
N THR A 246 -24.91 8.91 10.39
CA THR A 246 -25.08 10.12 9.60
C THR A 246 -24.01 10.14 8.52
N GLN A 247 -24.41 9.99 7.26
CA GLN A 247 -23.48 10.07 6.14
C GLN A 247 -22.78 11.43 6.17
N ARG A 248 -21.47 11.45 5.90
CA ARG A 248 -20.75 12.71 5.72
C ARG A 248 -21.36 13.48 4.54
N PRO A 249 -21.25 14.82 4.48
CA PRO A 249 -21.72 15.58 3.33
C PRO A 249 -20.80 15.35 2.11
N LYS A 250 -21.37 15.27 0.91
CA LYS A 250 -20.57 15.11 -0.32
C LYS A 250 -19.76 16.39 -0.56
N PRO A 251 -18.50 16.29 -1.00
CA PRO A 251 -17.73 17.48 -1.35
C PRO A 251 -18.40 18.20 -2.52
N ASN A 252 -18.48 19.52 -2.42
CA ASN A 252 -18.87 20.34 -3.57
C ASN A 252 -17.70 20.32 -4.56
N LEU A 253 -17.95 19.87 -5.79
CA LEU A 253 -16.95 19.69 -6.84
C LEU A 253 -17.53 20.15 -8.18
N PRO A 254 -16.69 20.59 -9.13
CA PRO A 254 -17.15 20.91 -10.47
C PRO A 254 -17.61 19.64 -11.19
N SER A 255 -18.49 19.81 -12.16
CA SER A 255 -18.87 18.72 -13.06
C SER A 255 -17.68 18.29 -13.94
N PHE A 256 -17.71 17.05 -14.40
CA PHE A 256 -16.70 16.55 -15.34
C PHE A 256 -16.63 17.40 -16.63
N GLU A 257 -17.78 17.90 -17.11
CA GLU A 257 -17.84 18.71 -18.32
C GLU A 257 -17.20 20.10 -18.13
N GLU A 258 -17.30 20.71 -16.94
CA GLU A 258 -16.58 21.94 -16.62
C GLU A 258 -15.07 21.73 -16.66
N ILE A 259 -14.59 20.61 -16.09
CA ILE A 259 -13.17 20.23 -16.15
C ILE A 259 -12.74 20.00 -17.60
N ARG A 260 -13.53 19.25 -18.38
CA ARG A 260 -13.22 18.95 -19.80
C ARG A 260 -13.14 20.20 -20.66
N ARG A 261 -14.06 21.16 -20.50
CA ARG A 261 -14.09 22.40 -21.28
C ARG A 261 -12.89 23.32 -21.02
N ALA A 262 -12.27 23.21 -19.84
CA ALA A 262 -11.10 24.01 -19.52
C ALA A 262 -9.82 23.49 -20.20
N VAL A 263 -9.75 22.20 -20.53
CA VAL A 263 -8.56 21.60 -21.15
C VAL A 263 -8.47 22.00 -22.62
N PRO A 264 -7.30 22.51 -23.09
CA PRO A 264 -7.10 22.87 -24.49
C PRO A 264 -7.38 21.69 -25.45
N PRO A 265 -8.03 21.92 -26.60
CA PRO A 265 -8.27 20.88 -27.61
C PRO A 265 -7.00 20.17 -28.10
N SER A 266 -5.88 20.90 -28.17
CA SER A 266 -4.56 20.39 -28.54
C SER A 266 -4.09 19.25 -27.62
N CYS A 267 -4.48 19.24 -26.34
CA CYS A 267 -4.10 18.18 -25.40
C CYS A 267 -4.68 16.81 -25.76
N PHE A 268 -5.72 16.77 -26.59
CA PHE A 268 -6.40 15.55 -27.01
C PHE A 268 -5.84 14.97 -28.32
N GLU A 269 -4.87 15.66 -28.93
CA GLU A 269 -4.20 15.18 -30.12
C GLU A 269 -3.19 14.07 -29.76
N ARG A 270 -3.19 13.00 -30.54
CA ARG A 270 -2.34 11.82 -30.31
C ARG A 270 -1.47 11.52 -31.54
N PRO A 271 -0.57 12.43 -31.94
CA PRO A 271 0.28 12.24 -33.11
C PRO A 271 1.19 11.02 -32.94
N LEU A 272 0.98 10.00 -33.77
CA LEU A 272 1.71 8.73 -33.72
C LEU A 272 3.24 8.92 -33.79
N LEU A 273 3.73 9.85 -34.63
CA LEU A 273 5.17 10.11 -34.75
C LEU A 273 5.79 10.62 -33.45
N LYS A 274 5.05 11.42 -32.67
CA LYS A 274 5.50 11.92 -31.37
C LYS A 274 5.55 10.78 -30.35
N SER A 275 4.53 9.93 -30.32
CA SER A 275 4.50 8.76 -29.44
C SER A 275 5.63 7.76 -29.78
N LEU A 276 5.88 7.51 -31.07
CA LEU A 276 7.00 6.69 -31.53
C LEU A 276 8.37 7.29 -31.16
N PHE A 277 8.51 8.61 -31.21
CA PHE A 277 9.74 9.28 -30.79
C PHE A 277 10.08 8.95 -29.33
N TYR A 278 9.10 9.05 -28.41
CA TYR A 278 9.34 8.72 -26.99
C TYR A 278 9.63 7.24 -26.77
N LEU A 279 8.95 6.34 -27.50
CA LEU A 279 9.26 4.91 -27.45
C LEU A 279 10.72 4.64 -27.85
N VAL A 280 11.17 5.21 -28.97
CA VAL A 280 12.54 5.03 -29.46
C VAL A 280 13.54 5.68 -28.51
N LEU A 281 13.23 6.85 -27.97
CA LEU A 281 14.07 7.54 -26.99
C LEU A 281 14.33 6.65 -25.76
N ASP A 282 13.29 6.05 -25.18
CA ASP A 282 13.43 5.18 -24.02
C ASP A 282 14.29 3.94 -24.31
N PHE A 283 14.09 3.31 -25.47
CA PHE A 283 14.94 2.19 -25.89
C PHE A 283 16.40 2.61 -26.12
N VAL A 284 16.65 3.79 -26.71
CA VAL A 284 18.00 4.31 -26.92
C VAL A 284 18.69 4.57 -25.58
N ILE A 285 17.97 5.12 -24.58
CA ILE A 285 18.52 5.35 -23.25
C ILE A 285 18.86 4.02 -22.56
N LEU A 286 17.92 3.06 -22.57
CA LEU A 286 18.15 1.73 -22.00
C LEU A 286 19.33 1.00 -22.67
N TYR A 287 19.40 1.06 -24.01
CA TYR A 287 20.54 0.53 -24.76
C TYR A 287 21.85 1.22 -24.35
N GLY A 288 21.83 2.54 -24.20
CA GLY A 288 22.97 3.32 -23.68
C GLY A 288 23.42 2.84 -22.31
N LEU A 289 22.49 2.63 -21.37
CA LEU A 289 22.82 2.11 -20.03
C LEU A 289 23.47 0.73 -20.09
N TYR A 290 22.99 -0.17 -20.94
CA TYR A 290 23.67 -1.45 -21.19
C TYR A 290 25.06 -1.26 -21.79
N ARG A 291 25.23 -0.34 -22.74
CA ARG A 291 26.51 -0.09 -23.42
C ARG A 291 27.60 0.46 -22.48
N PHE A 292 27.18 1.12 -21.40
CA PHE A 292 28.07 1.71 -20.39
C PHE A 292 28.11 0.93 -19.07
N VAL A 293 27.53 -0.28 -19.00
CA VAL A 293 27.48 -1.07 -17.76
C VAL A 293 28.88 -1.30 -17.17
N ASP A 294 29.88 -1.61 -18.00
CA ASP A 294 31.28 -1.81 -17.57
C ASP A 294 31.86 -0.61 -16.83
N ALA A 295 31.48 0.61 -17.23
CA ALA A 295 31.90 1.83 -16.56
C ALA A 295 31.33 1.92 -15.14
N PHE A 296 30.07 1.52 -14.95
CA PHE A 296 29.48 1.39 -13.61
C PHE A 296 30.15 0.28 -12.81
N GLU A 297 30.40 -0.88 -13.41
CA GLU A 297 31.05 -2.00 -12.73
C GLU A 297 32.48 -1.71 -12.30
N SER A 298 33.17 -0.78 -12.98
CA SER A 298 34.50 -0.31 -12.56
C SER A 298 34.51 0.32 -11.16
N PHE A 299 33.36 0.79 -10.68
CA PHE A 299 33.16 1.29 -9.30
C PHE A 299 32.63 0.21 -8.33
N GLY A 300 32.69 -1.07 -8.75
CA GLY A 300 32.26 -2.23 -7.97
C GLY A 300 30.76 -2.23 -7.69
N ILE A 301 30.38 -2.77 -6.52
CA ILE A 301 28.97 -2.95 -6.15
C ILE A 301 28.18 -1.62 -6.07
N TYR A 302 28.85 -0.51 -5.73
CA TYR A 302 28.21 0.80 -5.64
C TYR A 302 27.85 1.35 -7.01
N GLY A 303 28.74 1.22 -7.99
CA GLY A 303 28.43 1.62 -9.36
C GLY A 303 27.35 0.74 -9.96
N LEU A 304 27.39 -0.58 -9.72
CA LEU A 304 26.34 -1.50 -10.17
C LEU A 304 24.98 -1.19 -9.53
N PHE A 305 24.94 -0.81 -8.24
CA PHE A 305 23.71 -0.35 -7.59
C PHE A 305 23.15 0.92 -8.23
N ILE A 306 24.00 1.91 -8.54
CA ILE A 306 23.59 3.13 -9.24
C ILE A 306 23.04 2.79 -10.63
N TRP A 307 23.70 1.87 -11.35
CA TRP A 307 23.22 1.38 -12.63
C TRP A 307 21.82 0.75 -12.51
N TYR A 308 21.57 -0.08 -11.50
CA TYR A 308 20.24 -0.63 -11.25
C TYR A 308 19.18 0.44 -10.98
N CYS A 309 19.51 1.49 -10.22
CA CYS A 309 18.60 2.62 -10.00
C CYS A 309 18.21 3.31 -11.32
N PHE A 310 19.18 3.55 -12.20
CA PHE A 310 18.92 4.15 -13.53
C PHE A 310 18.15 3.22 -14.45
N MET A 311 18.54 1.94 -14.54
CA MET A 311 17.80 0.93 -15.29
C MET A 311 16.35 0.83 -14.83
N GLY A 312 16.12 0.88 -13.52
CA GLY A 312 14.77 0.86 -12.97
C GLY A 312 13.95 2.11 -13.33
N MET A 313 14.57 3.30 -13.24
CA MET A 313 13.92 4.56 -13.56
C MET A 313 13.53 4.62 -15.04
N PHE A 314 14.47 4.37 -15.94
CA PHE A 314 14.22 4.40 -17.39
C PHE A 314 13.40 3.21 -17.88
N GLY A 315 13.45 2.07 -17.19
CA GLY A 315 12.49 0.99 -17.38
C GLY A 315 11.06 1.41 -17.00
N SER A 316 10.92 2.30 -16.00
CA SER A 316 9.62 2.90 -15.66
C SER A 316 9.18 3.95 -16.69
N SER A 317 10.10 4.70 -17.30
CA SER A 317 9.80 5.55 -18.45
C SER A 317 9.22 4.73 -19.61
N LEU A 318 9.89 3.64 -20.00
CA LEU A 318 9.38 2.73 -21.04
C LEU A 318 8.01 2.14 -20.67
N PHE A 319 7.82 1.83 -19.39
CA PHE A 319 6.53 1.37 -18.88
C PHE A 319 5.42 2.41 -19.09
N VAL A 320 5.69 3.71 -18.90
CA VAL A 320 4.73 4.79 -19.15
C VAL A 320 4.32 4.83 -20.64
N ILE A 321 5.22 4.51 -21.57
CA ILE A 321 4.86 4.40 -22.99
C ILE A 321 3.90 3.24 -23.26
N GLY A 322 4.17 2.06 -22.69
CA GLY A 322 3.24 0.93 -22.78
C GLY A 322 1.93 1.20 -22.01
N HIS A 323 1.96 2.05 -20.99
CA HIS A 323 0.79 2.52 -20.28
C HIS A 323 -0.11 3.41 -21.15
N ASP A 324 0.47 4.34 -21.90
CA ASP A 324 -0.25 5.14 -22.89
C ASP A 324 -0.86 4.26 -24.01
N CYS A 325 -0.15 3.20 -24.41
CA CYS A 325 -0.71 2.18 -25.30
C CYS A 325 -1.93 1.52 -24.67
N GLY A 326 -1.82 1.08 -23.41
CA GLY A 326 -2.90 0.44 -22.65
C GLY A 326 -4.16 1.32 -22.54
N HIS A 327 -3.98 2.63 -22.46
CA HIS A 327 -5.10 3.56 -22.43
C HIS A 327 -5.61 4.00 -23.81
N GLY A 328 -4.88 3.66 -24.87
CA GLY A 328 -5.19 4.11 -26.22
C GLY A 328 -4.85 5.58 -26.47
N THR A 329 -3.95 6.15 -25.68
CA THR A 329 -3.45 7.53 -25.85
C THR A 329 -2.20 7.59 -26.71
N PHE A 330 -1.50 6.46 -26.89
CA PHE A 330 -0.33 6.39 -27.77
C PHE A 330 -0.67 6.68 -29.24
N SER A 331 -1.80 6.20 -29.75
CA SER A 331 -2.29 6.46 -31.10
C SER A 331 -3.81 6.30 -31.22
N GLU A 332 -4.38 6.74 -32.34
CA GLU A 332 -5.81 6.59 -32.62
C GLU A 332 -6.21 5.16 -33.00
N TYR A 333 -5.25 4.29 -33.31
CA TYR A 333 -5.49 2.94 -33.80
C TYR A 333 -5.24 1.91 -32.70
N THR A 334 -6.29 1.19 -32.30
CA THR A 334 -6.20 0.16 -31.24
C THR A 334 -5.12 -0.88 -31.51
N TRP A 335 -5.01 -1.38 -32.74
CA TRP A 335 -4.01 -2.41 -33.08
C TRP A 335 -2.57 -1.89 -32.98
N VAL A 336 -2.33 -0.60 -33.27
CA VAL A 336 -1.03 0.05 -33.11
C VAL A 336 -0.68 0.12 -31.62
N ASN A 337 -1.64 0.54 -30.81
CA ASN A 337 -1.48 0.57 -29.35
C ASN A 337 -1.20 -0.83 -28.80
N ASP A 338 -1.93 -1.85 -29.24
CA ASP A 338 -1.71 -3.23 -28.80
C ASP A 338 -0.31 -3.74 -29.19
N LEU A 339 0.15 -3.47 -30.41
CA LEU A 339 1.48 -3.88 -30.87
C LEU A 339 2.59 -3.18 -30.06
N PHE A 340 2.57 -1.85 -29.99
CA PHE A 340 3.62 -1.09 -29.31
C PHE A 340 3.55 -1.21 -27.79
N GLY A 341 2.36 -1.47 -27.25
CA GLY A 341 2.16 -1.83 -25.85
C GLY A 341 2.89 -3.12 -25.48
N HIS A 342 2.77 -4.17 -26.30
CA HIS A 342 3.55 -5.40 -26.11
C HIS A 342 5.06 -5.15 -26.28
N ILE A 343 5.48 -4.36 -27.27
CA ILE A 343 6.90 -4.02 -27.47
C ILE A 343 7.48 -3.31 -26.23
N ALA A 344 6.74 -2.39 -25.61
CA ALA A 344 7.20 -1.66 -24.44
C ALA A 344 7.13 -2.50 -23.14
N HIS A 345 6.07 -3.28 -22.94
CA HIS A 345 5.82 -3.98 -21.66
C HIS A 345 6.43 -5.38 -21.57
N ALA A 346 6.53 -6.13 -22.67
CA ALA A 346 7.05 -7.50 -22.64
C ALA A 346 8.50 -7.62 -22.14
N PRO A 347 9.45 -6.72 -22.53
CA PRO A 347 10.81 -6.72 -21.98
C PRO A 347 10.86 -6.41 -20.48
N LEU A 348 9.79 -5.83 -19.92
CA LEU A 348 9.68 -5.50 -18.50
C LEU A 348 8.97 -6.60 -17.67
N LEU A 349 8.67 -7.74 -18.29
CA LEU A 349 7.84 -8.81 -17.71
C LEU A 349 6.48 -8.30 -17.20
N ALA A 350 5.90 -7.34 -17.90
CA ALA A 350 4.55 -6.84 -17.67
C ALA A 350 3.62 -7.39 -18.77
N PRO A 351 2.75 -8.39 -18.50
CA PRO A 351 1.81 -8.87 -19.51
C PRO A 351 0.84 -7.76 -19.90
N TYR A 352 0.98 -7.23 -21.13
CA TYR A 352 0.33 -6.01 -21.58
C TYR A 352 -1.20 -6.00 -21.41
N TRP A 353 -1.92 -6.95 -22.02
CA TRP A 353 -3.40 -6.97 -21.94
C TRP A 353 -3.92 -7.27 -20.53
N PRO A 354 -3.36 -8.24 -19.78
CA PRO A 354 -3.69 -8.40 -18.37
C PRO A 354 -3.53 -7.11 -17.56
N TRP A 355 -2.39 -6.43 -17.69
CA TRP A 355 -2.13 -5.21 -16.95
C TRP A 355 -3.02 -4.07 -17.42
N GLN A 356 -3.26 -3.94 -18.73
CA GLN A 356 -4.19 -2.97 -19.31
C GLN A 356 -5.58 -3.11 -18.67
N LYS A 357 -6.07 -4.35 -18.51
CA LYS A 357 -7.38 -4.62 -17.91
C LYS A 357 -7.42 -4.22 -16.44
N SER A 358 -6.47 -4.67 -15.62
CA SER A 358 -6.46 -4.35 -14.19
C SER A 358 -6.29 -2.84 -13.95
N HIS A 359 -5.38 -2.22 -14.70
CA HIS A 359 -5.08 -0.79 -14.58
C HIS A 359 -6.24 0.09 -15.05
N ARG A 360 -6.94 -0.29 -16.12
CA ARG A 360 -8.15 0.41 -16.56
C ARG A 360 -9.24 0.41 -15.49
N ARG A 361 -9.42 -0.70 -14.76
CA ARG A 361 -10.36 -0.77 -13.64
C ARG A 361 -9.96 0.22 -12.52
N HIS A 362 -8.67 0.31 -12.19
CA HIS A 362 -8.17 1.28 -11.22
C HIS A 362 -8.50 2.73 -11.61
N HIS A 363 -8.27 3.14 -12.86
CA HIS A 363 -8.61 4.48 -13.32
C HIS A 363 -10.11 4.76 -13.34
N GLN A 364 -10.93 3.75 -13.67
CA GLN A 364 -12.39 3.89 -13.67
C GLN A 364 -12.97 4.09 -12.26
N TYR A 365 -12.37 3.45 -11.25
CA TYR A 365 -12.91 3.36 -9.90
C TYR A 365 -11.98 3.93 -8.83
N THR A 366 -11.08 4.85 -9.18
CA THR A 366 -10.08 5.39 -8.25
C THR A 366 -10.71 5.82 -6.93
N SER A 367 -10.13 5.40 -5.79
CA SER A 367 -10.65 5.66 -4.44
C SER A 367 -12.05 5.09 -4.15
N HIS A 368 -12.52 4.11 -4.92
CA HIS A 368 -13.69 3.32 -4.57
C HIS A 368 -13.28 2.11 -3.72
N ILE A 369 -13.90 1.92 -2.55
CA ILE A 369 -13.50 0.91 -1.56
C ILE A 369 -13.37 -0.52 -2.12
N ASN A 370 -14.34 -0.97 -2.94
CA ASN A 370 -14.39 -2.34 -3.45
C ASN A 370 -13.92 -2.51 -4.91
N ASN A 371 -13.93 -1.43 -5.70
CA ASN A 371 -13.76 -1.51 -7.14
C ASN A 371 -12.38 -1.03 -7.60
N ASP A 372 -11.70 -0.22 -6.78
CA ASP A 372 -10.28 0.10 -6.96
C ASP A 372 -9.42 -1.09 -6.49
N MET A 373 -9.10 -1.98 -7.42
CA MET A 373 -8.25 -3.13 -7.13
C MET A 373 -6.75 -2.83 -7.33
N GLY A 374 -6.40 -1.67 -7.92
CA GLY A 374 -5.01 -1.24 -8.06
C GLY A 374 -4.40 -0.83 -6.71
N HIS A 375 -5.24 -0.29 -5.83
CA HIS A 375 -4.86 0.12 -4.48
C HIS A 375 -5.85 -0.47 -3.46
N PRO A 376 -5.68 -1.75 -3.07
CA PRO A 376 -6.61 -2.42 -2.19
C PRO A 376 -6.62 -1.76 -0.80
N TRP A 377 -7.77 -1.20 -0.46
CA TRP A 377 -7.99 -0.52 0.80
C TRP A 377 -8.10 -1.51 1.96
N VAL A 378 -7.47 -1.19 3.09
CA VAL A 378 -7.50 -2.03 4.29
C VAL A 378 -8.38 -1.38 5.34
N LEU A 379 -9.47 -2.04 5.71
CA LEU A 379 -10.34 -1.60 6.82
C LEU A 379 -9.74 -1.99 8.17
N GLU A 380 -10.11 -1.26 9.22
CA GLU A 380 -9.69 -1.57 10.60
C GLU A 380 -9.92 -3.05 10.98
N LYS A 381 -11.12 -3.58 10.71
CA LYS A 381 -11.45 -4.98 10.99
C LYS A 381 -10.49 -5.96 10.30
N ASP A 382 -10.14 -5.69 9.05
CA ASP A 382 -9.26 -6.56 8.27
C ASP A 382 -7.81 -6.42 8.75
N PHE A 383 -7.39 -5.20 9.09
CA PHE A 383 -6.06 -4.94 9.64
C PHE A 383 -5.84 -5.68 10.97
N MET A 384 -6.83 -5.64 11.86
CA MET A 384 -6.75 -6.26 13.19
C MET A 384 -6.75 -7.79 13.14
N THR A 385 -7.36 -8.38 12.11
CA THR A 385 -7.41 -9.85 11.90
C THR A 385 -6.23 -10.41 11.11
N ARG A 386 -5.52 -9.58 10.33
CA ARG A 386 -4.31 -9.99 9.60
C ARG A 386 -3.18 -10.43 10.54
N GLY A 387 -2.49 -11.51 10.17
CA GLY A 387 -1.27 -11.97 10.83
C GLY A 387 -0.11 -10.95 10.73
N TRP A 388 0.93 -11.14 11.56
CA TRP A 388 2.02 -10.17 11.68
C TRP A 388 2.74 -9.88 10.37
N ILE A 389 3.00 -10.92 9.55
CA ILE A 389 3.72 -10.76 8.27
C ILE A 389 2.89 -9.90 7.31
N THR A 390 1.63 -10.26 7.05
CA THR A 390 0.78 -9.51 6.09
C THR A 390 0.49 -8.08 6.55
N ARG A 391 0.44 -7.84 7.87
CA ARG A 391 0.26 -6.51 8.45
C ARG A 391 1.49 -5.62 8.30
N ASN A 392 2.70 -6.18 8.40
CA ASN A 392 3.94 -5.41 8.43
C ASN A 392 4.77 -5.52 7.15
N PHE A 393 4.35 -6.34 6.17
CA PHE A 393 5.07 -6.54 4.92
C PHE A 393 5.37 -5.20 4.22
N SER A 394 4.38 -4.32 4.14
CA SER A 394 4.54 -3.02 3.49
C SER A 394 5.52 -2.09 4.23
N LYS A 395 5.71 -2.29 5.53
CA LYS A 395 6.61 -1.48 6.37
C LYS A 395 8.09 -1.84 6.18
N ILE A 396 8.38 -2.98 5.53
CA ILE A 396 9.74 -3.43 5.26
C ILE A 396 10.22 -2.72 3.98
N PRO A 397 11.28 -1.90 4.00
CA PRO A 397 11.74 -1.17 2.82
C PRO A 397 12.01 -2.08 1.61
N LEU A 398 12.59 -3.26 1.85
CA LEU A 398 12.92 -4.24 0.81
C LEU A 398 11.69 -4.87 0.15
N SER A 399 10.50 -4.81 0.79
CA SER A 399 9.28 -5.37 0.19
C SER A 399 8.94 -4.72 -1.14
N GLY A 400 9.27 -3.43 -1.33
CA GLY A 400 8.95 -2.70 -2.56
C GLY A 400 9.53 -3.34 -3.81
N PHE A 401 10.72 -3.96 -3.73
CA PHE A 401 11.38 -4.61 -4.86
C PHE A 401 10.62 -5.82 -5.39
N ILE A 402 9.79 -6.46 -4.55
CA ILE A 402 9.07 -7.70 -4.91
C ILE A 402 7.55 -7.50 -5.02
N ARG A 403 7.03 -6.32 -4.65
CA ARG A 403 5.60 -6.00 -4.71
C ARG A 403 5.07 -6.02 -6.13
N TRP A 404 5.83 -5.47 -7.08
CA TRP A 404 5.47 -5.51 -8.50
C TRP A 404 5.62 -6.92 -9.07
N SER A 405 6.84 -7.47 -9.01
CA SER A 405 7.14 -8.83 -9.47
C SER A 405 7.94 -9.57 -8.39
N PRO A 406 7.52 -10.76 -7.94
CA PRO A 406 6.43 -11.58 -8.50
C PRO A 406 5.05 -11.32 -7.87
N ILE A 407 4.90 -10.49 -6.83
CA ILE A 407 3.66 -10.47 -6.02
C ILE A 407 2.44 -9.97 -6.79
N TYR A 408 2.50 -8.78 -7.38
CA TYR A 408 1.37 -8.22 -8.10
C TYR A 408 1.12 -8.99 -9.41
N THR A 409 2.14 -9.11 -10.27
CA THR A 409 1.93 -9.66 -11.62
C THR A 409 1.84 -11.19 -11.67
N MET A 410 2.65 -11.93 -10.90
CA MET A 410 2.67 -13.40 -10.96
C MET A 410 1.71 -14.03 -9.95
N VAL A 411 1.76 -13.63 -8.68
CA VAL A 411 0.87 -14.17 -7.63
C VAL A 411 -0.55 -13.59 -7.80
N GLY A 412 -0.68 -12.33 -8.23
CA GLY A 412 -1.98 -11.76 -8.55
C GLY A 412 -2.73 -11.18 -7.34
N LEU A 413 -2.01 -10.59 -6.39
CA LEU A 413 -2.65 -9.92 -5.25
C LEU A 413 -2.79 -8.42 -5.55
N PRO A 414 -4.00 -7.83 -5.55
CA PRO A 414 -5.29 -8.40 -5.09
C PRO A 414 -6.25 -8.81 -6.23
N ASP A 415 -5.89 -8.66 -7.50
CA ASP A 415 -6.80 -8.67 -8.66
C ASP A 415 -6.72 -9.91 -9.57
N GLY A 416 -5.76 -10.80 -9.32
CA GLY A 416 -5.54 -12.05 -10.05
C GLY A 416 -4.24 -12.04 -10.82
N SER A 417 -3.64 -13.20 -11.05
CA SER A 417 -2.36 -13.31 -11.75
C SER A 417 -2.49 -12.85 -13.20
N HIS A 418 -1.54 -12.03 -13.63
CA HIS A 418 -1.42 -11.52 -14.99
C HIS A 418 -0.79 -12.53 -15.95
N PHE A 419 -0.24 -13.63 -15.44
CA PHE A 419 0.35 -14.70 -16.24
C PHE A 419 -0.51 -15.97 -16.28
N TRP A 420 -1.54 -16.06 -15.44
CA TRP A 420 -2.41 -17.24 -15.36
C TRP A 420 -3.78 -16.98 -15.98
N PRO A 421 -4.13 -17.61 -17.12
CA PRO A 421 -5.38 -17.34 -17.83
C PRO A 421 -6.65 -17.72 -17.05
N TYR A 422 -6.54 -18.54 -16.01
CA TYR A 422 -7.66 -18.90 -15.15
C TYR A 422 -7.65 -18.12 -13.82
N SER A 423 -6.89 -17.03 -13.73
CA SER A 423 -6.94 -16.16 -12.57
C SER A 423 -8.27 -15.41 -12.49
N LYS A 424 -8.60 -14.90 -11.30
CA LYS A 424 -9.82 -14.10 -11.04
C LYS A 424 -9.89 -12.79 -11.86
N LEU A 425 -8.84 -12.42 -12.59
CA LEU A 425 -8.82 -11.25 -13.45
C LEU A 425 -9.65 -11.46 -14.73
N PHE A 426 -9.82 -12.70 -15.20
CA PHE A 426 -10.40 -13.00 -16.52
C PHE A 426 -11.73 -13.76 -16.44
N ASN A 427 -12.74 -13.23 -17.12
CA ASN A 427 -14.10 -13.75 -17.10
C ASN A 427 -14.52 -14.37 -18.45
N THR A 428 -13.81 -14.06 -19.54
CA THR A 428 -14.16 -14.55 -20.89
C THR A 428 -13.00 -15.29 -21.54
N ASN A 429 -13.29 -16.25 -22.43
CA ASN A 429 -12.25 -17.00 -23.14
C ASN A 429 -11.32 -16.11 -23.98
N ARG A 430 -11.84 -15.01 -24.52
CA ARG A 430 -11.04 -14.02 -25.25
C ARG A 430 -9.94 -13.43 -24.35
N GLU A 431 -10.31 -12.99 -23.16
CA GLU A 431 -9.37 -12.41 -22.20
C GLU A 431 -8.32 -13.42 -21.73
N ARG A 432 -8.70 -14.71 -21.64
CA ARG A 432 -7.76 -15.79 -21.33
C ARG A 432 -6.73 -15.97 -22.43
N VAL A 433 -7.15 -15.91 -23.69
CA VAL A 433 -6.25 -15.97 -24.84
C VAL A 433 -5.34 -14.73 -24.87
N GLU A 434 -5.88 -13.55 -24.60
CA GLU A 434 -5.10 -12.31 -24.48
C GLU A 434 -4.03 -12.44 -23.37
N CYS A 435 -4.39 -13.00 -22.21
CA CYS A 435 -3.42 -13.32 -21.15
C CYS A 435 -2.29 -14.25 -21.63
N VAL A 436 -2.63 -15.32 -22.35
CA VAL A 436 -1.62 -16.26 -22.88
C VAL A 436 -0.70 -15.56 -23.87
N ILE A 437 -1.24 -14.76 -24.80
CA ILE A 437 -0.44 -14.03 -25.80
C ILE A 437 0.53 -13.05 -25.13
N SER A 438 0.04 -12.22 -24.20
CA SER A 438 0.90 -11.28 -23.48
C SER A 438 1.94 -12.01 -22.61
N GLY A 439 1.58 -13.12 -21.98
CA GLY A 439 2.51 -13.96 -21.22
C GLY A 439 3.59 -14.59 -22.10
N LEU A 440 3.23 -15.07 -23.29
CA LEU A 440 4.18 -15.61 -24.27
C LEU A 440 5.12 -14.52 -24.82
N ALA A 441 4.65 -13.29 -25.00
CA ALA A 441 5.51 -12.16 -25.37
C ALA A 441 6.56 -11.87 -24.28
N CYS A 442 6.15 -11.84 -23.01
CA CYS A 442 7.08 -11.71 -21.88
C CYS A 442 8.09 -12.86 -21.83
N LEU A 443 7.62 -14.10 -22.02
CA LEU A 443 8.48 -15.29 -22.06
C LEU A 443 9.49 -15.21 -23.21
N PHE A 444 9.06 -14.79 -24.40
CA PHE A 444 9.94 -14.59 -25.54
C PHE A 444 11.05 -13.59 -25.22
N CYS A 445 10.72 -12.41 -24.67
CA CYS A 445 11.72 -11.42 -24.25
C CYS A 445 12.68 -11.98 -23.17
N ALA A 446 12.17 -12.73 -22.20
CA ALA A 446 12.98 -13.37 -21.17
C ALA A 446 13.96 -14.40 -21.76
N VAL A 447 13.50 -15.24 -22.71
CA VAL A 447 14.35 -16.22 -23.40
C VAL A 447 15.41 -15.53 -24.25
N VAL A 448 15.05 -14.48 -25.00
CA VAL A 448 16.01 -13.69 -25.77
C VAL A 448 17.07 -13.07 -24.85
N ALA A 449 16.66 -12.48 -23.72
CA ALA A 449 17.58 -11.93 -22.74
C ALA A 449 18.50 -13.02 -22.13
N PHE A 450 17.96 -14.21 -21.84
CA PHE A 450 18.75 -15.35 -21.34
C PHE A 450 19.80 -15.82 -22.35
N VAL A 451 19.45 -15.88 -23.64
CA VAL A 451 20.38 -16.23 -24.73
C VAL A 451 21.48 -15.16 -24.89
N ILE A 452 21.11 -13.86 -24.86
CA ILE A 452 22.07 -12.74 -24.89
C ILE A 452 23.02 -12.80 -23.68
N CYS A 453 22.53 -13.28 -22.53
CA CYS A 453 23.31 -13.51 -21.32
C CYS A 453 24.14 -14.81 -21.38
N ASN A 454 24.42 -15.36 -22.57
CA ASN A 454 25.17 -16.60 -22.81
C ASN A 454 24.58 -17.82 -22.08
N ASN A 455 23.26 -17.88 -21.92
CA ASN A 455 22.55 -18.94 -21.21
C ASN A 455 23.02 -19.12 -19.75
N SER A 456 23.59 -18.08 -19.13
CA SER A 456 24.02 -18.10 -17.74
C SER A 456 22.95 -17.45 -16.86
N TRP A 457 22.49 -18.21 -15.86
CA TRP A 457 21.55 -17.70 -14.86
C TRP A 457 22.14 -16.55 -14.05
N PHE A 458 23.45 -16.56 -13.79
CA PHE A 458 24.10 -15.49 -13.05
C PHE A 458 24.04 -14.15 -13.81
N THR A 459 24.45 -14.14 -15.08
CA THR A 459 24.40 -12.93 -15.92
C THR A 459 22.97 -12.49 -16.21
N PHE A 460 22.06 -13.44 -16.44
CA PHE A 460 20.63 -13.13 -16.62
C PHE A 460 20.03 -12.48 -15.38
N ILE A 461 20.26 -13.04 -14.20
CA ILE A 461 19.76 -12.45 -12.95
C ILE A 461 20.38 -11.07 -12.74
N LYS A 462 21.70 -10.97 -12.90
CA LYS A 462 22.46 -9.73 -12.69
C LYS A 462 22.03 -8.61 -13.63
N TYR A 463 21.98 -8.85 -14.94
CA TYR A 463 21.79 -7.80 -15.95
C TYR A 463 20.37 -7.68 -16.51
N TYR A 464 19.48 -8.61 -16.21
CA TYR A 464 18.07 -8.54 -16.63
C TYR A 464 17.12 -8.55 -15.43
N TYR A 465 17.13 -9.60 -14.59
CA TYR A 465 16.12 -9.74 -13.55
C TYR A 465 16.23 -8.73 -12.40
N ILE A 466 17.44 -8.46 -11.87
CA ILE A 466 17.63 -7.45 -10.82
C ILE A 466 17.20 -6.05 -11.31
N PRO A 467 17.60 -5.57 -12.50
CA PRO A 467 17.05 -4.35 -13.09
C PRO A 467 15.52 -4.29 -13.10
N LEU A 468 14.83 -5.40 -13.39
CA LEU A 468 13.36 -5.46 -13.35
C LEU A 468 12.80 -5.30 -11.93
N LEU A 469 13.49 -5.79 -10.89
CA LEU A 469 13.09 -5.54 -9.50
C LEU A 469 13.22 -4.06 -9.14
N PHE A 470 14.25 -3.37 -9.66
CA PHE A 470 14.41 -1.92 -9.48
C PHE A 470 13.35 -1.14 -10.26
N GLN A 471 13.01 -1.58 -11.48
CA GLN A 471 11.90 -1.01 -12.26
C GLN A 471 10.58 -1.17 -11.51
N GLY A 472 10.30 -2.36 -10.98
CA GLY A 472 9.14 -2.61 -10.14
C GLY A 472 9.12 -1.76 -8.87
N TYR A 473 10.28 -1.55 -8.24
CA TYR A 473 10.40 -0.66 -7.09
C TYR A 473 10.02 0.79 -7.43
N TRP A 474 10.52 1.32 -8.56
CA TRP A 474 10.15 2.64 -9.04
C TRP A 474 8.65 2.76 -9.31
N LEU A 475 8.04 1.80 -10.01
CA LEU A 475 6.59 1.78 -10.24
C LEU A 475 5.81 1.81 -8.94
N VAL A 476 6.17 0.96 -7.97
CA VAL A 476 5.52 0.89 -6.66
C VAL A 476 5.64 2.22 -5.91
N VAL A 477 6.79 2.88 -5.97
CA VAL A 477 7.00 4.18 -5.31
C VAL A 477 6.13 5.26 -5.96
N ILE A 478 6.12 5.32 -7.30
CA ILE A 478 5.36 6.31 -8.08
C ILE A 478 3.86 6.16 -7.77
N THR A 479 3.30 4.98 -8.00
CA THR A 479 1.86 4.75 -7.84
C THR A 479 1.42 4.85 -6.38
N TYR A 480 2.21 4.31 -5.43
CA TYR A 480 1.85 4.41 -4.02
C TYR A 480 1.74 5.88 -3.58
N LEU A 481 2.72 6.72 -3.92
CA LEU A 481 2.69 8.14 -3.52
C LEU A 481 1.56 8.91 -4.20
N GLN A 482 1.24 8.59 -5.45
CA GLN A 482 0.15 9.20 -6.18
C GLN A 482 -1.25 8.90 -5.61
N HIS A 483 -1.39 7.77 -4.91
CA HIS A 483 -2.68 7.24 -4.43
C HIS A 483 -2.79 7.09 -2.91
N ASN A 484 -1.73 7.38 -2.15
CA ASN A 484 -1.72 7.23 -0.71
C ASN A 484 -1.15 8.49 -0.05
N ASP A 485 -1.96 9.09 0.81
CA ASP A 485 -1.63 10.21 1.68
C ASP A 485 -2.71 10.32 2.75
N TYR A 486 -2.42 11.02 3.86
CA TYR A 486 -3.43 11.28 4.88
C TYR A 486 -4.59 12.11 4.38
N SER A 487 -4.36 12.95 3.38
CA SER A 487 -5.40 13.84 2.86
C SER A 487 -6.40 13.13 1.94
N ILE A 488 -6.13 11.89 1.55
CA ILE A 488 -6.96 11.11 0.62
C ILE A 488 -8.19 10.54 1.32
N GLU A 489 -9.30 10.63 0.61
CA GLU A 489 -10.56 10.00 0.97
C GLU A 489 -10.84 8.78 0.10
N VAL A 490 -11.48 7.78 0.69
CA VAL A 490 -11.95 6.57 0.01
C VAL A 490 -13.46 6.50 0.17
N TYR A 491 -14.19 6.16 -0.89
CA TYR A 491 -15.64 6.25 -0.90
C TYR A 491 -16.30 4.87 -0.92
N GLU A 492 -17.41 4.77 -0.19
CA GLU A 492 -18.27 3.59 -0.20
C GLU A 492 -19.13 3.52 -1.46
N GLU A 493 -19.61 2.30 -1.74
CA GLU A 493 -20.57 2.03 -2.81
C GLU A 493 -21.81 2.94 -2.68
N GLY A 494 -22.31 3.47 -3.81
CA GLY A 494 -23.42 4.42 -3.84
C GLY A 494 -23.10 5.85 -3.39
N TYR A 495 -21.96 6.06 -2.71
CA TYR A 495 -21.50 7.39 -2.32
C TYR A 495 -20.49 7.98 -3.32
N TRP A 496 -19.63 7.12 -3.86
CA TRP A 496 -18.61 7.44 -4.86
C TRP A 496 -19.19 8.08 -6.14
N SER A 497 -18.42 8.96 -6.77
CA SER A 497 -18.63 9.43 -8.13
C SER A 497 -17.28 9.57 -8.85
N TYR A 498 -17.30 9.58 -10.19
CA TYR A 498 -16.06 9.62 -10.97
C TYR A 498 -15.16 10.81 -10.61
N VAL A 499 -15.71 12.04 -10.58
CA VAL A 499 -14.93 13.24 -10.23
C VAL A 499 -14.40 13.16 -8.80
N MET A 500 -15.22 12.70 -7.84
CA MET A 500 -14.79 12.51 -6.46
C MET A 500 -13.61 11.54 -6.36
N GLY A 501 -13.61 10.45 -7.13
CA GLY A 501 -12.50 9.51 -7.19
C GLY A 501 -11.23 10.14 -7.77
N GLN A 502 -11.33 10.83 -8.91
CA GLN A 502 -10.13 11.36 -9.59
C GLN A 502 -9.43 12.48 -8.81
N VAL A 503 -10.15 13.30 -8.04
CA VAL A 503 -9.54 14.34 -7.18
C VAL A 503 -8.80 13.78 -5.97
N GLN A 504 -8.83 12.46 -5.75
CA GLN A 504 -8.05 11.80 -4.69
C GLN A 504 -6.67 11.34 -5.15
N THR A 505 -6.30 11.64 -6.40
CA THR A 505 -4.93 11.45 -6.88
C THR A 505 -4.08 12.67 -6.59
N ILE A 506 -2.77 12.47 -6.49
CA ILE A 506 -1.82 13.52 -6.08
C ILE A 506 -0.70 13.63 -7.10
N ASP A 507 -0.48 14.83 -7.62
CA ASP A 507 0.72 15.16 -8.39
C ASP A 507 1.93 15.24 -7.43
N ARG A 508 2.95 14.43 -7.65
CA ARG A 508 4.16 14.30 -6.83
C ARG A 508 5.37 14.81 -7.61
N MET A 509 5.74 16.06 -7.42
CA MET A 509 6.86 16.68 -8.14
C MET A 509 8.20 16.26 -7.52
N TYR A 510 8.96 15.39 -8.17
CA TYR A 510 10.24 14.91 -7.65
C TYR A 510 11.39 15.90 -7.87
N GLY A 511 11.31 16.70 -8.93
CA GLY A 511 12.32 17.68 -9.31
C GLY A 511 13.54 17.07 -9.99
N PHE A 512 14.59 17.89 -10.16
CA PHE A 512 15.87 17.49 -10.78
C PHE A 512 15.75 16.90 -12.20
N GLY A 513 14.66 17.20 -12.92
CA GLY A 513 14.38 16.65 -14.24
C GLY A 513 13.83 15.22 -14.23
N ILE A 514 13.66 14.59 -13.06
CA ILE A 514 13.13 13.22 -12.95
C ILE A 514 11.70 13.17 -13.51
N ASP A 515 10.87 14.18 -13.24
CA ASP A 515 9.49 14.23 -13.72
C ASP A 515 9.43 14.19 -15.26
N THR A 516 10.27 14.98 -15.94
CA THR A 516 10.38 14.95 -17.40
C THR A 516 10.90 13.61 -17.93
N LEU A 517 11.89 13.02 -17.26
CA LEU A 517 12.44 11.71 -17.67
C LEU A 517 11.43 10.58 -17.47
N LEU A 518 10.48 10.73 -16.53
CA LEU A 518 9.35 9.83 -16.31
C LEU A 518 8.09 10.28 -17.06
N HIS A 519 8.26 11.05 -18.15
CA HIS A 519 7.18 11.45 -19.05
C HIS A 519 6.05 12.22 -18.36
N HIS A 520 6.36 12.97 -17.31
CA HIS A 520 5.42 13.75 -16.51
C HIS A 520 4.29 12.92 -15.87
N ILE A 521 4.49 11.61 -15.70
CA ILE A 521 3.52 10.79 -14.98
C ILE A 521 3.46 11.18 -13.51
N THR A 522 4.56 11.68 -12.93
CA THR A 522 4.67 12.04 -11.52
C THR A 522 3.97 13.36 -11.20
N ASP A 523 4.09 14.36 -12.06
CA ASP A 523 3.60 15.73 -11.87
C ASP A 523 2.40 16.12 -12.76
N GLY A 524 1.91 15.16 -13.57
CA GLY A 524 0.71 15.28 -14.40
C GLY A 524 -0.34 14.18 -14.16
N HIS A 525 -0.24 13.49 -13.02
CA HIS A 525 -1.04 12.32 -12.69
C HIS A 525 -2.53 12.62 -12.50
N VAL A 526 -2.88 13.77 -11.91
CA VAL A 526 -4.29 14.17 -11.75
C VAL A 526 -4.96 14.33 -13.10
N ALA A 527 -4.29 15.01 -14.05
CA ALA A 527 -4.80 15.17 -15.41
C ALA A 527 -4.92 13.82 -16.13
N HIS A 528 -3.90 12.97 -15.95
CA HIS A 528 -3.92 11.60 -16.44
C HIS A 528 -5.16 10.85 -15.93
N HIS A 529 -5.46 10.91 -14.64
CA HIS A 529 -6.63 10.22 -14.07
C HIS A 529 -7.98 10.68 -14.62
N PHE A 530 -8.16 11.99 -14.81
CA PHE A 530 -9.37 12.53 -15.42
C PHE A 530 -9.54 12.14 -16.89
N PHE A 531 -8.43 12.01 -17.62
CA PHE A 531 -8.46 11.86 -19.08
C PHE A 531 -7.60 10.69 -19.56
N PHE A 532 -7.54 9.61 -18.79
CA PHE A 532 -6.60 8.51 -18.98
C PHE A 532 -6.69 7.91 -20.38
N THR A 533 -7.88 7.86 -20.99
CA THR A 533 -8.10 7.35 -22.36
C THR A 533 -7.96 8.39 -23.49
N LYS A 534 -7.59 9.63 -23.16
CA LYS A 534 -7.71 10.77 -24.08
C LYS A 534 -6.45 11.61 -24.20
N ILE A 535 -5.73 11.85 -23.11
CA ILE A 535 -4.57 12.75 -23.09
C ILE A 535 -3.29 11.90 -22.97
N PRO A 536 -2.36 11.96 -23.95
CA PRO A 536 -1.07 11.29 -23.86
C PRO A 536 -0.13 12.04 -22.90
N HIS A 537 0.91 11.33 -22.44
CA HIS A 537 1.85 11.83 -21.43
C HIS A 537 2.45 13.23 -21.77
N TYR A 538 2.78 13.47 -23.04
CA TYR A 538 3.39 14.73 -23.51
C TYR A 538 2.45 15.94 -23.53
N HIS A 539 1.18 15.79 -23.18
CA HIS A 539 0.22 16.88 -22.98
C HIS A 539 -0.24 17.03 -21.52
N LEU A 540 0.26 16.19 -20.60
CA LEU A 540 -0.20 16.18 -19.21
C LEU A 540 0.04 17.51 -18.50
N ILE A 541 1.20 18.14 -18.67
CA ILE A 541 1.51 19.41 -17.98
C ILE A 541 0.57 20.55 -18.42
N GLU A 542 0.26 20.62 -19.71
CA GLU A 542 -0.68 21.61 -20.26
C GLU A 542 -2.10 21.36 -19.72
N ALA A 543 -2.53 20.09 -19.71
CA ALA A 543 -3.82 19.69 -19.16
C ALA A 543 -3.90 19.95 -17.64
N THR A 544 -2.86 19.63 -16.87
CA THR A 544 -2.77 19.88 -15.43
C THR A 544 -2.92 21.36 -15.11
N ALA A 545 -2.27 22.25 -15.87
CA ALA A 545 -2.39 23.69 -15.67
C ALA A 545 -3.83 24.19 -15.87
N ALA A 546 -4.58 23.61 -16.81
CA ALA A 546 -5.98 23.93 -17.04
C ALA A 546 -6.90 23.37 -15.92
N ILE A 547 -6.72 22.10 -15.57
CA ILE A 547 -7.53 21.40 -14.56
C ILE A 547 -7.35 22.04 -13.18
N LYS A 548 -6.10 22.41 -12.83
CA LYS A 548 -5.79 23.07 -11.56
C LYS A 548 -6.60 24.35 -11.36
N LYS A 549 -6.75 25.18 -12.41
CA LYS A 549 -7.54 26.42 -12.35
C LYS A 549 -9.01 26.17 -12.04
N VAL A 550 -9.58 25.06 -12.54
CA VAL A 550 -10.98 24.69 -12.29
C VAL A 550 -11.17 24.15 -10.87
N LEU A 551 -10.20 23.38 -10.37
CA LEU A 551 -10.28 22.72 -9.06
C LEU A 551 -9.87 23.60 -7.88
N GLU A 552 -9.11 24.68 -8.12
CA GLU A 552 -8.60 25.58 -7.07
C GLU A 552 -9.71 26.25 -6.24
N PRO A 553 -10.81 26.78 -6.81
CA PRO A 553 -11.93 27.33 -6.03
C PRO A 553 -12.58 26.31 -5.07
N TYR A 554 -12.47 25.02 -5.40
CA TYR A 554 -13.02 23.91 -4.62
C TYR A 554 -12.01 23.33 -3.63
N LYS A 555 -10.75 23.80 -3.65
CA LYS A 555 -9.62 23.24 -2.88
C LYS A 555 -9.45 21.73 -3.10
N ALA A 556 -9.75 21.26 -4.30
CA ALA A 556 -9.81 19.84 -4.65
C ALA A 556 -8.57 19.35 -5.41
N TYR A 557 -7.73 20.25 -5.91
CA TYR A 557 -6.49 19.86 -6.58
C TYR A 557 -5.40 19.53 -5.55
N ARG A 558 -4.80 18.35 -5.69
CA ARG A 558 -3.76 17.85 -4.77
C ARG A 558 -2.44 17.75 -5.48
N CYS A 559 -1.44 18.42 -4.93
CA CYS A 559 -0.06 18.33 -5.38
C CYS A 559 0.90 18.46 -4.22
N LYS A 560 2.07 17.82 -4.31
CA LYS A 560 3.15 17.93 -3.32
C LYS A 560 4.50 17.97 -4.03
N SER A 561 5.30 18.99 -3.68
CA SER A 561 6.74 18.97 -3.98
C SER A 561 7.40 17.91 -3.11
N ASN A 562 8.10 16.97 -3.73
CA ASN A 562 8.43 15.69 -3.13
C ASN A 562 9.85 15.22 -3.49
N ALA A 563 10.85 16.10 -3.39
CA ALA A 563 12.26 15.76 -3.61
C ALA A 563 12.77 14.61 -2.72
N ASP A 564 12.14 14.39 -1.56
CA ASP A 564 12.39 13.31 -0.61
C ASP A 564 11.45 12.10 -0.81
N PHE A 565 10.93 11.87 -2.03
CA PHE A 565 9.94 10.83 -2.35
C PHE A 565 10.26 9.44 -1.81
N LEU A 566 11.53 9.01 -1.82
CA LEU A 566 11.91 7.73 -1.23
C LEU A 566 11.67 7.70 0.30
N LEU A 567 12.02 8.78 1.00
CA LEU A 567 11.77 8.87 2.44
C LEU A 567 10.28 8.95 2.73
N ASP A 568 9.54 9.76 1.97
CA ASP A 568 8.09 9.91 2.13
C ASP A 568 7.38 8.57 1.87
N PHE A 569 7.78 7.82 0.84
CA PHE A 569 7.26 6.48 0.56
C PHE A 569 7.47 5.53 1.75
N LEU A 570 8.68 5.47 2.30
CA LEU A 570 8.98 4.62 3.46
C LEU A 570 8.20 5.04 4.70
N MET A 571 8.08 6.34 4.94
CA MET A 571 7.35 6.89 6.09
C MET A 571 5.85 6.63 5.99
N LEU A 572 5.24 6.88 4.82
CA LEU A 572 3.82 6.64 4.59
C LEU A 572 3.46 5.16 4.69
N ASN A 573 4.31 4.24 4.22
CA ASN A 573 4.07 2.80 4.42
C ASN A 573 4.03 2.38 5.89
N ILE A 574 4.73 3.08 6.79
CA ILE A 574 4.69 2.83 8.24
C ILE A 574 3.43 3.44 8.87
N LYS A 575 3.02 4.60 8.34
CA LYS A 575 2.05 5.53 8.92
C LYS A 575 0.60 5.24 8.49
N LEU A 576 0.40 4.85 7.23
CA LEU A 576 -0.91 4.58 6.63
C LEU A 576 -1.25 3.10 6.84
N GLU A 577 -1.92 2.79 7.95
CA GLU A 577 -2.19 1.40 8.34
C GLU A 577 -3.53 0.89 7.83
N TYR A 578 -4.61 1.62 8.13
CA TYR A 578 -5.98 1.21 7.81
C TYR A 578 -6.93 2.42 7.77
N LEU A 579 -8.07 2.19 7.14
CA LEU A 579 -9.16 3.15 7.01
C LEU A 579 -10.21 2.97 8.11
N ILE A 580 -10.78 4.10 8.54
CA ILE A 580 -11.87 4.23 9.49
C ILE A 580 -13.04 5.00 8.85
N GLY A 581 -14.20 5.03 9.51
CA GLY A 581 -15.39 5.75 9.02
C GLY A 581 -16.32 4.91 8.13
N LYS A 582 -16.24 3.57 8.21
CA LYS A 582 -17.18 2.67 7.54
C LYS A 582 -18.63 2.98 7.92
N GLY A 583 -19.53 3.03 6.94
CA GLY A 583 -20.92 3.40 7.09
C GLY A 583 -21.20 4.91 6.99
N THR A 584 -20.17 5.76 6.89
CA THR A 584 -20.34 7.21 6.75
C THR A 584 -20.34 7.68 5.28
N GLY A 585 -20.14 6.78 4.31
CA GLY A 585 -20.00 7.08 2.89
C GLY A 585 -18.57 7.45 2.46
N ILE A 586 -17.78 8.02 3.38
CA ILE A 586 -16.39 8.42 3.16
C ILE A 586 -15.54 7.73 4.22
N LEU A 587 -14.36 7.24 3.86
CA LEU A 587 -13.36 6.67 4.74
C LEU A 587 -12.06 7.46 4.64
N THR A 588 -11.33 7.51 5.75
CA THR A 588 -10.04 8.19 5.87
C THR A 588 -9.06 7.34 6.67
N TYR A 589 -7.77 7.61 6.56
CA TYR A 589 -6.76 6.89 7.33
C TYR A 589 -6.86 7.21 8.82
N SER A 590 -6.67 6.20 9.66
CA SER A 590 -6.77 6.32 11.13
C SER A 590 -5.82 7.35 11.75
N GLY A 591 -4.68 7.62 11.13
CA GLY A 591 -3.74 8.63 11.62
C GLY A 591 -4.18 10.08 11.37
N GLN A 592 -5.14 10.32 10.47
CA GLN A 592 -5.63 11.68 10.18
C GLN A 592 -6.41 12.27 11.38
N GLN A 593 -7.14 11.46 12.14
CA GLN A 593 -7.88 11.90 13.33
C GLN A 593 -7.01 12.15 14.58
N LYS A 594 -5.70 11.88 14.53
CA LYS A 594 -4.79 12.17 15.67
C LYS A 594 -4.18 13.57 15.61
N GLU A 595 -4.37 14.28 14.49
CA GLU A 595 -3.80 15.62 14.25
C GLU A 595 -4.87 16.73 14.21
N GLU A 596 -6.16 16.38 14.15
CA GLU A 596 -7.31 17.26 14.44
C GLU A 596 -7.72 17.15 15.91
#